data_AF-A0A8H4SN62-F1
#
_entry.id   AF-A0A8H4SN62-F1
#
_cell.length_a   1.000
_cell.length_b   1.000
_cell.length_c   1.000
_cell.angle_alpha   90.00
_cell.angle_beta   90.00
_cell.angle_gamma   90.00
#
_symmetry.space_group_name_H-M   'P 1'
#
loop_
_entity.id
_entity.type
_entity.pdbx_description
1 polymer ?
#
loop_
_entity_poly.entity_id
_entity_poly.type
_entity_poly.pdbx_seq_one_letter_code
_entity_poly.pdbx_strand_id
1 'polypeptide(L)'
;MSVNKMNFEDHGWDEDGGSYSDSSDPDLDGLNLMEKYDVFVIGIDFGTTFSGIAYATESEFLAKNISVISEWPGCGRDEGKAPTELFV
;
A
#
# COMPACT_ATOMS: atom_id res chain seq x y z
N MET A 1 -12.50 39.80 47.14
CA MET A 1 -12.42 38.42 47.69
C MET A 1 -11.41 37.67 46.85
N SER A 2 -10.28 37.27 47.46
CA SER A 2 -9.22 36.53 46.77
C SER A 2 -9.60 35.08 46.60
N VAL A 3 -9.37 34.53 45.41
CA VAL A 3 -9.37 33.08 45.16
C VAL A 3 -7.92 32.60 45.14
N ASN A 4 -7.62 31.61 45.97
CA ASN A 4 -6.32 30.96 46.05
C ASN A 4 -6.03 30.20 44.75
N LYS A 5 -4.86 30.45 44.14
CA LYS A 5 -4.30 29.58 43.10
C LYS A 5 -3.72 28.34 43.77
N MET A 6 -4.26 27.17 43.42
CA MET A 6 -3.61 25.89 43.74
C MET A 6 -2.46 25.69 42.75
N ASN A 7 -1.26 25.48 43.27
CA ASN A 7 -0.11 25.07 42.46
C ASN A 7 -0.27 23.59 42.13
N PHE A 8 -0.38 23.26 40.84
CA PHE A 8 -0.18 21.90 40.35
C PHE A 8 1.27 21.79 39.87
N GLU A 9 2.00 20.84 40.45
CA GLU A 9 3.35 20.49 40.02
C GLU A 9 3.26 19.67 38.72
N ASP A 10 3.94 20.15 37.68
CA ASP A 10 4.06 19.50 36.38
C ASP A 10 5.08 18.36 36.48
N HIS A 11 4.59 17.13 36.60
CA HIS A 11 5.41 15.94 36.43
C HIS A 11 5.37 15.54 34.96
N GLY A 12 6.43 15.92 34.23
CA GLY A 12 6.65 15.53 32.84
C GLY A 12 6.73 14.02 32.70
N TRP A 13 5.83 13.47 31.89
CA TRP A 13 5.93 12.13 31.37
C TRP A 13 6.54 12.24 29.98
N ASP A 14 7.72 11.65 29.79
CA ASP A 14 8.35 11.57 28.47
C ASP A 14 7.48 10.70 27.55
N GLU A 15 6.82 11.33 26.58
CA GLU A 15 5.98 10.67 25.57
C GLU A 15 6.85 10.05 24.47
N ASP A 16 7.61 9.00 24.77
CA ASP A 16 8.08 8.06 23.74
C ASP A 16 6.96 7.07 23.41
N GLY A 17 5.85 7.61 22.93
CA GLY A 17 4.66 6.88 22.51
C GLY A 17 4.67 6.61 21.01
N GLY A 18 5.61 5.78 20.55
CA GLY A 18 5.57 5.24 19.17
C GLY A 18 4.32 4.37 18.99
N SER A 19 3.25 4.94 18.43
CA SER A 19 2.07 4.20 18.03
C SER A 19 2.34 3.54 16.69
N TYR A 20 2.59 2.22 16.70
CA TYR A 20 2.57 1.43 15.46
C TYR A 20 1.10 1.30 15.03
N SER A 21 0.63 2.22 14.20
CA SER A 21 -0.60 1.99 13.46
C SER A 21 -0.31 0.87 12.47
N ASP A 22 -0.88 -0.32 12.70
CA ASP A 22 -1.03 -1.36 11.68
C ASP A 22 -2.06 -0.89 10.65
N SER A 23 -1.71 0.18 9.94
CA SER A 23 -2.43 0.62 8.76
C SER A 23 -1.91 -0.23 7.62
N SER A 24 -2.69 -1.22 7.22
CA SER A 24 -2.46 -1.99 5.99
C SER A 24 -2.59 -1.14 4.71
N ASP A 25 -2.69 0.18 4.87
CA ASP A 25 -2.75 1.15 3.78
C ASP A 25 -1.32 1.41 3.30
N PRO A 26 -1.08 1.32 1.98
CA PRO A 26 0.24 1.57 1.43
C PRO A 26 0.65 3.02 1.71
N ASP A 27 1.84 3.18 2.29
CA ASP A 27 2.42 4.48 2.65
C ASP A 27 2.77 5.26 1.37
N LEU A 28 1.81 6.05 0.88
CA LEU A 28 1.88 6.80 -0.38
C LEU A 28 2.54 8.18 -0.23
N ASP A 29 2.83 8.61 1.00
CA ASP A 29 3.29 9.96 1.34
C ASP A 29 4.69 10.30 0.76
N GLY A 30 5.46 9.30 0.34
CA GLY A 30 6.79 9.47 -0.28
C GLY A 30 6.78 9.71 -1.80
N LEU A 31 5.62 9.57 -2.45
CA LEU A 31 5.49 9.78 -3.88
C LEU A 31 4.87 11.16 -4.07
N ASN A 32 5.66 12.17 -4.45
CA ASN A 32 5.15 13.49 -4.83
C ASN A 32 4.40 13.39 -6.17
N LEU A 33 3.20 12.82 -6.14
CA LEU A 33 2.33 12.51 -7.28
C LEU A 33 1.46 13.70 -7.70
N MET A 34 1.50 14.79 -6.94
CA MET A 34 0.35 15.68 -6.85
C MET A 34 0.05 16.51 -8.10
N GLU A 35 0.94 16.70 -9.10
CA GLU A 35 0.58 17.56 -10.24
C GLU A 35 1.13 17.25 -11.66
N LYS A 36 1.62 16.03 -11.98
CA LYS A 36 2.06 15.85 -13.40
C LYS A 36 1.92 14.49 -14.07
N TYR A 37 1.63 13.40 -13.36
CA TYR A 37 1.63 12.09 -14.00
C TYR A 37 0.41 11.28 -13.62
N ASP A 38 -0.29 10.77 -14.64
CA ASP A 38 -1.30 9.73 -14.44
C ASP A 38 -0.63 8.51 -13.78
N VAL A 39 -1.17 8.06 -12.66
CA VAL A 39 -0.61 6.94 -11.89
C VAL A 39 -1.25 5.64 -12.36
N PHE A 40 -0.40 4.69 -12.76
CA PHE A 40 -0.78 3.33 -13.10
C PHE A 40 -0.08 2.37 -12.13
N VAL A 41 -0.86 1.70 -11.29
CA VAL A 41 -0.38 0.80 -10.24
C VAL A 41 -0.28 -0.60 -10.79
N ILE A 42 0.85 -1.28 -10.53
CA ILE A 42 1.08 -2.67 -10.92
C ILE A 42 1.49 -3.46 -9.67
N GLY A 43 0.72 -4.49 -9.33
CA GLY A 43 1.07 -5.49 -8.33
C GLY A 43 1.71 -6.71 -9.00
N ILE A 44 2.90 -7.09 -8.54
CA ILE A 44 3.63 -8.26 -9.04
C ILE A 44 3.82 -9.25 -7.89
N ASP A 45 3.33 -10.46 -8.06
CA ASP A 45 3.61 -11.60 -7.19
C ASP A 45 4.60 -12.52 -7.90
N PHE A 46 5.89 -12.41 -7.55
CA PHE A 46 6.96 -13.20 -8.14
C PHE A 46 7.22 -14.47 -7.32
N GLY A 47 6.49 -15.54 -7.65
CA GLY A 47 6.61 -16.83 -6.98
C GLY A 47 7.71 -17.70 -7.58
N THR A 48 8.07 -18.77 -6.85
CA THR A 48 9.05 -19.76 -7.32
C THR A 48 8.54 -20.60 -8.49
N THR A 49 7.28 -21.02 -8.45
CA THR A 49 6.66 -21.86 -9.50
C THR A 49 5.80 -21.05 -10.46
N PHE A 50 5.04 -20.09 -9.94
CA PHE A 50 4.10 -19.28 -10.72
C PHE A 50 4.17 -17.82 -10.29
N SER A 51 4.09 -16.92 -11.28
CA SER A 51 4.05 -15.47 -11.08
C SER A 51 2.73 -14.89 -11.58
N GLY A 52 2.20 -13.89 -10.88
CA GLY A 52 0.96 -13.19 -11.22
C GLY A 52 1.15 -11.69 -11.32
N ILE A 53 0.30 -11.04 -12.12
CA ILE A 53 0.28 -9.58 -12.29
C ILE A 53 -1.16 -9.09 -12.14
N ALA A 54 -1.32 -7.98 -11.43
CA ALA A 54 -2.54 -7.21 -11.37
C ALA A 54 -2.25 -5.72 -11.58
N TYR A 55 -3.23 -4.96 -12.07
CA TYR A 55 -3.07 -3.55 -12.34
C TYR A 55 -4.34 -2.74 -12.05
N ALA A 56 -4.17 -1.44 -11.87
CA ALA A 56 -5.26 -0.48 -11.73
C ALA A 56 -4.76 0.93 -12.08
N THR A 57 -5.62 1.77 -12.65
CA THR A 57 -5.42 3.23 -12.61
C THR A 57 -5.53 3.73 -11.17
N GLU A 58 -5.05 4.95 -10.89
CA GLU A 58 -5.18 5.57 -9.56
C GLU A 58 -6.61 5.52 -9.01
N SER A 59 -7.57 5.96 -9.82
CA SER A 59 -8.99 5.98 -9.42
C SER A 59 -9.54 4.59 -9.14
N GLU A 60 -9.11 3.58 -9.91
CA GLU A 60 -9.53 2.19 -9.73
C GLU A 60 -8.88 1.57 -8.48
N PHE A 61 -7.60 1.87 -8.23
CA PHE A 61 -6.88 1.39 -7.06
C PHE A 61 -7.49 1.93 -5.76
N LEU A 62 -7.76 3.24 -5.70
CA LEU A 62 -8.43 3.88 -4.56
C LEU A 62 -9.85 3.34 -4.36
N ALA A 63 -10.55 3.00 -5.45
CA ALA A 63 -11.85 2.35 -5.42
C ALA A 63 -11.80 0.83 -5.14
N LYS A 64 -10.61 0.24 -4.96
CA LYS A 64 -10.37 -1.20 -4.78
C LYS A 64 -10.85 -2.06 -5.97
N ASN A 65 -10.91 -1.48 -7.15
CA ASN A 65 -11.25 -2.16 -8.41
C ASN A 65 -9.96 -2.60 -9.11
N ILE A 66 -9.42 -3.75 -8.74
CA ILE A 66 -8.15 -4.25 -9.27
C ILE A 66 -8.41 -5.23 -10.42
N SER A 67 -7.74 -5.01 -11.56
CA SER A 67 -7.77 -5.93 -12.70
C SER A 67 -6.64 -6.95 -12.59
N VAL A 68 -6.99 -8.24 -12.52
CA VAL A 68 -6.00 -9.34 -12.51
C VAL A 68 -5.78 -9.83 -13.93
N ILE A 69 -4.53 -10.03 -14.34
CA ILE A 69 -4.22 -10.66 -15.62
C ILE A 69 -4.49 -12.16 -15.50
N SER A 70 -5.45 -12.65 -16.27
CA SER A 70 -5.77 -14.08 -16.37
C SER A 70 -5.39 -14.69 -17.72
N GLU A 71 -5.22 -13.89 -18.77
CA GLU A 71 -4.84 -14.36 -20.09
C GLU A 71 -3.34 -14.17 -20.29
N TRP A 72 -2.61 -15.28 -20.42
CA TRP A 72 -1.17 -15.28 -20.64
C TRP A 72 -0.84 -15.81 -22.03
N PRO A 73 0.08 -15.17 -22.77
CA PRO A 73 0.52 -15.68 -24.06
C PRO A 73 0.98 -17.14 -23.96
N GLY A 74 0.43 -18.02 -24.80
CA GLY A 74 0.79 -19.44 -24.83
C GLY A 74 0.09 -20.33 -23.79
N CYS A 75 -0.56 -19.76 -22.76
CA CYS A 75 -1.53 -20.48 -21.94
C CYS A 75 -2.89 -20.35 -22.64
N GLY A 76 -3.33 -21.38 -23.39
CA GLY A 76 -4.65 -21.41 -24.03
C GLY A 76 -5.84 -21.50 -23.06
N ARG A 77 -5.71 -20.94 -21.85
CA ARG A 77 -6.67 -20.98 -20.74
C ARG A 77 -6.50 -19.75 -19.86
N ASP A 78 -7.60 -19.35 -19.22
CA ASP A 78 -7.60 -18.26 -18.24
C ASP A 78 -7.04 -18.76 -16.90
N GLU A 79 -5.86 -18.25 -16.51
CA GLU A 79 -5.19 -18.56 -15.26
C GLU A 79 -4.66 -17.28 -14.61
N GLY A 80 -4.93 -17.08 -13.32
CA GLY A 80 -4.47 -15.88 -12.61
C GLY A 80 -2.95 -15.76 -12.44
N LYS A 81 -2.17 -16.76 -12.89
CA LYS A 81 -0.70 -16.80 -12.83
C LYS A 81 -0.12 -17.59 -14.00
N ALA A 82 1.09 -17.22 -14.45
CA ALA A 82 1.89 -17.95 -15.42
C ALA A 82 3.10 -18.64 -14.76
N PRO A 83 3.68 -19.72 -15.34
CA PRO A 83 4.90 -20.33 -14.83
C PRO A 83 6.07 -19.33 -14.70
N THR A 84 6.85 -19.43 -13.62
CA THR A 84 8.06 -18.62 -13.43
C THR A 84 9.24 -19.28 -14.12
N GLU A 85 9.46 -18.98 -15.40
CA GLU A 85 10.47 -19.64 -16.23
C GLU A 85 11.33 -18.64 -17.02
N LEU A 86 12.60 -18.98 -17.21
CA LEU A 86 13.51 -18.32 -18.14
C LEU A 86 13.99 -19.35 -19.17
N PHE A 87 13.72 -19.11 -20.44
CA PHE A 87 14.25 -19.94 -21.53
C PHE A 87 15.64 -19.44 -21.92
N VAL A 88 16.59 -20.37 -22.06
CA VAL A 88 17.97 -20.12 -22.49
C VAL A 88 18.19 -20.60 -23.92
#